data_AF-A0AAX1WXU4-F1
#
_entry.id   AF-A0AAX1WXU4-F1
#
_cell.length_a   1.000
_cell.length_b   1.000
_cell.length_c   1.000
_cell.angle_alpha   90.00
_cell.angle_beta   90.00
_cell.angle_gamma   90.00
#
_symmetry.space_group_name_H-M   'P 1'
#
loop_
_entity.id
_entity.type
_entity.pdbx_description
1 polymer ?
#
loop_
_entity_poly.entity_id
_entity_poly.type
_entity_poly.pdbx_seq_one_letter_code
_entity_poly.pdbx_strand_id
1 'polypeptide(L)'
;MRMEHTGTGGIIGAPLPAMSCIHVADIEAAINHWRARAPSPDGVGLAPEIEALAEVYGRMVFARAEDVAPQQMPAAALAAWLAWYETTPDTPCIAICSTSQGDEWCKGCGRSFAEVQHWLAMSPMDKRAVWRRITREGVALRFTRYAERAAERPADCAGGAPGAG
;
A
#
# COMPACT_ATOMS: atom_id res chain seq x y z
N MET A 1 0.43 57.94 -15.73
CA MET A 1 0.18 56.86 -16.70
C MET A 1 0.37 55.55 -15.95
N ARG A 2 -0.74 54.86 -15.65
CA ARG A 2 -0.81 53.54 -15.00
C ARG A 2 0.00 52.51 -15.81
N MET A 3 0.65 51.57 -15.12
CA MET A 3 0.46 50.14 -15.39
C MET A 3 0.66 49.35 -14.10
N GLU A 4 -0.47 48.88 -13.57
CA GLU A 4 -0.60 47.96 -12.45
C GLU A 4 -0.27 46.55 -12.96
N HIS A 5 0.72 45.86 -12.37
CA HIS A 5 0.96 44.44 -12.62
C HIS A 5 0.18 43.61 -11.59
N THR A 6 -1.10 43.44 -11.87
CA THR A 6 -1.93 42.36 -11.33
C THR A 6 -1.49 41.04 -11.98
N GLY A 7 -0.94 40.14 -11.18
CA GLY A 7 -0.57 38.78 -11.57
C GLY A 7 -1.04 37.77 -10.52
N THR A 8 -2.35 37.58 -10.44
CA THR A 8 -2.99 36.48 -9.74
C THR A 8 -2.78 35.18 -10.53
N GLY A 9 -2.22 34.14 -9.91
CA GLY A 9 -2.03 32.84 -10.55
C GLY A 9 -1.68 31.77 -9.53
N GLY A 10 -2.68 31.32 -8.77
CA GLY A 10 -2.54 30.29 -7.76
C GLY A 10 -2.19 28.93 -8.36
N ILE A 11 -1.08 28.35 -7.94
CA ILE A 11 -0.83 26.91 -8.00
C ILE A 11 -1.41 26.26 -6.75
N ILE A 12 -2.74 26.18 -6.71
CA ILE A 12 -3.41 25.28 -5.78
C ILE A 12 -3.10 23.88 -6.31
N GLY A 13 -2.06 23.23 -5.75
CA GLY A 13 -1.82 21.82 -5.98
C GLY A 13 -3.13 21.09 -5.73
N ALA A 14 -3.68 20.46 -6.76
CA ALA A 14 -4.93 19.73 -6.66
C ALA A 14 -4.83 18.79 -5.45
N PRO A 15 -5.78 18.82 -4.50
CA PRO A 15 -5.76 17.89 -3.39
C PRO A 15 -5.83 16.48 -3.98
N LEU A 16 -4.84 15.66 -3.65
CA LEU A 16 -4.90 14.22 -3.89
C LEU A 16 -6.27 13.72 -3.39
N PRO A 17 -7.03 12.96 -4.18
CA PRO A 17 -8.32 12.48 -3.72
C PRO A 17 -8.10 11.64 -2.46
N ALA A 18 -8.66 12.13 -1.36
CA ALA A 18 -8.75 11.42 -0.09
C ALA A 18 -9.61 10.18 -0.29
N MET A 19 -9.03 9.10 -0.80
CA MET A 19 -9.62 7.77 -0.77
C MET A 19 -8.86 6.93 0.22
N SER A 20 -8.87 7.39 1.48
CA SER A 20 -8.38 6.67 2.63
C SER A 20 -9.36 5.54 2.99
N CYS A 21 -9.58 4.60 2.07
CA CYS A 21 -10.39 3.40 2.28
C CYS A 21 -9.49 2.16 2.26
N ILE A 22 -9.91 1.14 3.00
CA ILE A 22 -9.27 -0.16 3.04
C ILE A 22 -10.15 -1.11 2.23
N HIS A 23 -9.56 -1.77 1.24
CA HIS A 23 -10.29 -2.66 0.34
C HIS A 23 -10.37 -4.07 0.93
N VAL A 24 -11.41 -4.82 0.58
CA VAL A 24 -11.68 -6.17 1.08
C VAL A 24 -10.49 -7.11 0.90
N ALA A 25 -9.80 -7.03 -0.25
CA ALA A 25 -8.61 -7.82 -0.52
C ALA A 25 -7.45 -7.55 0.47
N ASP A 26 -7.31 -6.33 1.00
CA ASP A 26 -6.30 -6.04 2.03
C ASP A 26 -6.72 -6.63 3.40
N ILE A 27 -8.03 -6.67 3.70
CA ILE A 27 -8.57 -7.36 4.89
C ILE A 27 -8.30 -8.87 4.79
N GLU A 28 -8.56 -9.47 3.64
CA GLU A 28 -8.28 -10.90 3.39
C GLU A 28 -6.79 -11.22 3.52
N ALA A 29 -5.93 -10.38 2.98
CA ALA A 29 -4.48 -10.52 3.10
C ALA A 29 -4.02 -10.42 4.56
N ALA A 30 -4.55 -9.48 5.33
CA ALA A 30 -4.26 -9.34 6.76
C ALA A 30 -4.74 -10.57 7.55
N ILE A 31 -5.95 -11.08 7.29
CA ILE A 31 -6.45 -12.31 7.92
C ILE A 31 -5.51 -13.49 7.65
N ASN A 32 -5.08 -13.65 6.39
CA ASN A 32 -4.19 -14.75 6.01
C ASN A 32 -2.80 -14.61 6.64
N HIS A 33 -2.28 -13.38 6.80
CA HIS A 33 -1.05 -13.11 7.54
C HIS A 33 -1.16 -13.60 8.99
N TRP A 34 -2.23 -13.24 9.69
CA TRP A 34 -2.42 -13.63 11.08
C TRP A 34 -2.67 -15.13 11.25
N ARG A 35 -3.38 -15.78 10.31
CA ARG A 35 -3.54 -17.24 10.30
C ARG A 35 -2.22 -17.97 10.19
N ALA A 36 -1.28 -17.48 9.37
CA ALA A 36 0.04 -18.08 9.24
C ALA A 36 0.91 -17.88 10.49
N ARG A 37 0.76 -16.75 11.18
CA ARG A 37 1.57 -16.37 12.34
C ARG A 37 1.07 -16.97 13.66
N ALA A 38 -0.24 -17.09 13.82
CA ALA A 38 -0.91 -17.59 15.02
C ALA A 38 -2.01 -18.58 14.61
N PRO A 39 -1.62 -19.81 14.20
CA PRO A 39 -2.59 -20.84 13.84
C PRO A 39 -3.42 -21.24 15.06
N SER A 40 -4.67 -21.64 14.80
CA SER A 40 -5.59 -22.11 15.83
C SER A 40 -5.02 -23.36 16.52
N PRO A 41 -4.86 -23.37 17.85
CA PRO A 41 -4.32 -24.52 18.58
C PRO A 41 -5.22 -25.77 18.51
N ASP A 42 -6.54 -25.55 18.48
CA ASP A 42 -7.60 -26.56 18.51
C ASP A 42 -8.36 -26.68 17.18
N GLY A 43 -8.01 -25.86 16.18
CA GLY A 43 -8.68 -25.78 14.89
C GLY A 43 -10.00 -25.02 14.91
N VAL A 44 -10.40 -24.46 16.06
CA VAL A 44 -11.68 -23.77 16.26
C VAL A 44 -11.48 -22.34 16.77
N GLY A 45 -10.61 -22.15 17.77
CA GLY A 45 -10.31 -20.84 18.36
C GLY A 45 -9.49 -19.96 17.42
N LEU A 46 -9.89 -18.70 17.28
CA LEU A 46 -9.18 -17.72 16.46
C LEU A 46 -8.31 -16.83 17.34
N ALA A 47 -7.18 -16.37 16.80
CA ALA A 47 -6.40 -15.32 17.44
C ALA A 47 -7.22 -14.01 17.49
N PRO A 48 -7.05 -13.16 18.52
CA PRO A 48 -7.81 -11.92 18.67
C PRO A 48 -7.76 -11.00 17.43
N GLU A 49 -6.62 -10.97 16.74
CA GLU A 49 -6.43 -10.20 15.51
C GLU A 49 -7.29 -10.74 14.36
N ILE A 50 -7.40 -12.06 14.25
CA ILE A 50 -8.22 -12.72 13.22
C ILE A 50 -9.70 -12.48 13.53
N GLU A 51 -10.12 -12.59 14.79
CA GLU A 51 -11.51 -12.32 15.19
C GLU A 51 -11.93 -10.90 14.82
N ALA A 52 -11.11 -9.90 15.19
CA ALA A 52 -11.39 -8.50 14.91
C ALA A 52 -11.48 -8.21 13.41
N LEU A 53 -10.56 -8.77 12.60
CA LEU A 53 -10.60 -8.61 11.14
C LEU A 53 -11.76 -9.37 10.49
N ALA A 54 -12.08 -10.57 10.98
CA ALA A 54 -13.18 -11.39 10.48
C ALA A 54 -14.54 -10.72 10.71
N GLU A 55 -14.71 -10.01 11.82
CA GLU A 55 -15.92 -9.21 12.06
C GLU A 55 -16.10 -8.11 10.99
N VAL A 56 -15.03 -7.36 10.68
CA VAL A 56 -15.07 -6.33 9.62
C VAL A 56 -15.38 -6.97 8.27
N TYR A 57 -14.69 -8.06 7.92
CA TYR A 57 -14.92 -8.81 6.68
C TYR A 57 -16.38 -9.29 6.57
N GLY A 58 -16.92 -9.86 7.64
CA GLY A 58 -18.33 -10.31 7.69
C GLY A 58 -19.32 -9.18 7.45
N ARG A 59 -19.08 -8.00 8.06
CA ARG A 59 -19.90 -6.80 7.82
C ARG A 59 -19.83 -6.33 6.36
N MET A 60 -18.63 -6.35 5.75
CA MET A 60 -18.44 -5.97 4.35
C MET A 60 -19.19 -6.92 3.40
N VAL A 61 -19.06 -8.24 3.61
CA VAL A 61 -19.78 -9.26 2.82
C VAL A 61 -21.28 -9.07 2.94
N PHE A 62 -21.80 -8.89 4.15
CA PHE A 62 -23.24 -8.67 4.37
C PHE A 62 -23.74 -7.42 3.65
N ALA A 63 -22.99 -6.32 3.74
CA ALA A 63 -23.32 -5.05 3.09
C ALA A 63 -23.03 -5.04 1.57
N ARG A 64 -22.38 -6.07 1.02
CA ARG A 64 -21.80 -6.11 -0.33
C ARG A 64 -20.87 -4.91 -0.60
N ALA A 65 -20.08 -4.53 0.40
CA ALA A 65 -19.11 -3.46 0.30
C ALA A 65 -17.72 -4.00 -0.10
N GLU A 66 -17.05 -3.32 -1.03
CA GLU A 66 -15.66 -3.63 -1.42
C GLU A 66 -14.64 -2.83 -0.61
N ASP A 67 -15.05 -1.69 -0.06
CA ASP A 67 -14.21 -0.76 0.68
C ASP A 67 -14.82 -0.41 2.03
N VAL A 68 -13.98 -0.20 3.04
CA VAL A 68 -14.35 0.27 4.37
C VAL A 68 -13.49 1.46 4.77
N ALA A 69 -14.10 2.50 5.35
CA ALA A 69 -13.34 3.61 5.90
C ALA A 69 -12.69 3.20 7.23
N PRO A 70 -11.46 3.65 7.54
CA PRO A 70 -10.75 3.27 8.76
C PRO A 70 -11.52 3.69 10.03
N GLN A 71 -12.31 4.76 9.97
CA GLN A 71 -13.16 5.21 11.07
C GLN A 71 -14.35 4.27 11.35
N GLN A 72 -14.71 3.41 10.40
CA GLN A 72 -15.77 2.40 10.55
C GLN A 72 -15.24 1.07 11.11
N MET A 73 -13.92 0.92 11.22
CA MET A 73 -13.29 -0.27 11.77
C MET A 73 -13.16 -0.17 13.29
N PRO A 74 -13.40 -1.26 14.04
CA PRO A 74 -12.95 -1.35 15.42
C PRO A 74 -11.44 -1.12 15.54
N ALA A 75 -11.00 -0.47 16.63
CA ALA A 75 -9.59 -0.13 16.82
C ALA A 75 -8.66 -1.36 16.76
N ALA A 76 -9.11 -2.50 17.30
CA ALA A 76 -8.37 -3.76 17.24
C ALA A 76 -8.17 -4.26 15.80
N ALA A 77 -9.20 -4.14 14.95
CA ALA A 77 -9.12 -4.55 13.54
C ALA A 77 -8.18 -3.63 12.75
N LEU A 78 -8.25 -2.31 12.99
CA LEU A 78 -7.34 -1.36 12.34
C LEU A 78 -5.89 -1.60 12.77
N ALA A 79 -5.64 -1.86 14.06
CA ALA A 79 -4.31 -2.20 14.56
C ALA A 79 -3.77 -3.50 13.92
N ALA A 80 -4.60 -4.53 13.83
CA ALA A 80 -4.24 -5.79 13.17
C ALA A 80 -3.94 -5.61 11.68
N TRP A 81 -4.70 -4.75 10.98
CA TRP A 81 -4.44 -4.40 9.58
C TRP A 81 -3.14 -3.62 9.40
N LEU A 82 -2.88 -2.61 10.25
CA LEU A 82 -1.64 -1.83 10.21
C LEU A 82 -0.41 -2.72 10.48
N ALA A 83 -0.50 -3.65 11.44
CA ALA A 83 0.56 -4.59 11.71
C ALA A 83 0.89 -5.50 10.51
N TRP A 84 -0.12 -5.90 9.72
CA TRP A 84 0.12 -6.57 8.44
C TRP A 84 0.74 -5.63 7.41
N TYR A 85 0.23 -4.39 7.28
CA TYR A 85 0.73 -3.40 6.34
C TYR A 85 2.24 -3.15 6.47
N GLU A 86 2.75 -3.07 7.70
CA GLU A 86 4.20 -2.90 7.99
C GLU A 86 5.07 -4.09 7.51
N THR A 87 4.47 -5.24 7.20
CA THR A 87 5.19 -6.37 6.62
C THR A 87 5.25 -6.34 5.09
N THR A 88 4.58 -5.36 4.46
CA THR A 88 4.52 -5.24 3.01
C THR A 88 5.58 -4.29 2.45
N PRO A 89 6.00 -4.46 1.18
CA PRO A 89 6.82 -3.50 0.44
C PRO A 89 6.36 -2.05 0.59
N ASP A 90 7.22 -1.16 1.13
CA ASP A 90 6.84 0.26 1.25
C ASP A 90 6.77 0.96 -0.10
N THR A 91 7.54 0.56 -1.13
CA THR A 91 7.56 1.27 -2.42
C THR A 91 7.61 0.35 -3.64
N PRO A 92 6.82 0.62 -4.70
CA PRO A 92 6.87 -0.18 -5.93
C PRO A 92 8.04 0.18 -6.86
N CYS A 93 9.01 0.98 -6.39
CA CYS A 93 10.08 1.52 -7.19
C CYS A 93 11.14 0.46 -7.56
N ILE A 94 11.56 0.45 -8.82
CA ILE A 94 12.62 -0.44 -9.35
C ILE A 94 13.87 0.34 -9.82
N ALA A 95 14.08 1.53 -9.25
CA ALA A 95 15.15 2.46 -9.63
C ALA A 95 15.18 2.86 -11.13
N ILE A 96 14.01 2.80 -11.79
CA ILE A 96 13.80 3.31 -13.15
C ILE A 96 12.68 4.34 -13.07
N CYS A 97 13.01 5.59 -13.39
CA CYS A 97 12.09 6.71 -13.32
C CYS A 97 11.97 7.41 -14.66
N SER A 98 10.75 7.44 -15.22
CA SER A 98 10.46 8.19 -16.44
C SER A 98 9.72 9.50 -16.18
N THR A 99 9.16 9.69 -14.98
CA THR A 99 8.53 10.96 -14.60
C THR A 99 9.55 12.07 -14.41
N SER A 100 10.76 11.75 -13.97
CA SER A 100 11.89 12.70 -13.96
C SER A 100 12.31 13.15 -15.37
N GLN A 101 11.85 12.46 -16.42
CA GLN A 101 12.07 12.80 -17.82
C GLN A 101 10.84 13.46 -18.46
N GLY A 102 9.77 13.69 -17.71
CA GLY A 102 8.57 14.40 -18.14
C GLY A 102 7.32 13.56 -18.37
N ASP A 103 7.36 12.23 -18.18
CA ASP A 103 6.14 11.41 -18.26
C ASP A 103 5.20 11.68 -17.06
N GLU A 104 3.88 11.69 -17.29
CA GLU A 104 2.89 11.78 -16.20
C GLU A 104 2.79 10.49 -15.38
N TRP A 105 3.08 9.35 -16.01
CA TRP A 105 3.02 8.01 -15.42
C TRP A 105 4.39 7.33 -15.51
N CYS A 106 4.91 6.87 -14.38
CA CYS A 106 6.21 6.23 -14.33
C CYS A 106 6.16 4.87 -15.03
N LYS A 107 6.86 4.74 -16.15
CA LYS A 107 6.96 3.45 -16.88
C LYS A 107 7.60 2.35 -16.03
N GLY A 108 8.48 2.70 -15.08
CA GLY A 108 9.13 1.75 -14.18
C GLY A 108 8.18 1.13 -13.17
N CYS A 109 7.60 1.96 -12.29
CA CYS A 109 6.79 1.50 -11.15
C CYS A 109 5.27 1.61 -11.33
N GLY A 110 4.77 2.35 -12.32
CA GLY A 110 3.34 2.55 -12.58
C GLY A 110 2.67 3.65 -11.74
N ARG A 111 3.42 4.35 -10.88
CA ARG A 111 2.89 5.50 -10.12
C ARG A 111 2.73 6.73 -11.00
N SER A 112 1.74 7.57 -10.71
CA SER A 112 1.61 8.91 -11.32
C SER A 112 2.71 9.85 -10.81
N PHE A 113 2.96 10.96 -11.51
CA PHE A 113 3.91 11.98 -11.08
C PHE A 113 3.57 12.54 -9.70
N ALA A 114 2.29 12.77 -9.42
CA ALA A 114 1.84 13.24 -8.11
C ALA A 114 2.12 12.21 -6.99
N GLU A 115 1.87 10.92 -7.24
CA GLU A 115 2.15 9.85 -6.27
C GLU A 115 3.66 9.68 -6.01
N VAL A 116 4.49 9.84 -7.05
CA VAL A 116 5.95 9.78 -6.89
C VAL A 116 6.44 10.91 -5.98
N GLN A 117 5.93 12.13 -6.17
CA GLN A 117 6.35 13.29 -5.37
C GLN A 117 5.87 13.23 -3.92
N HIS A 118 4.63 12.77 -3.69
CA HIS A 118 4.00 12.84 -2.38
C HIS A 118 4.05 11.51 -1.60
N TRP A 119 4.73 10.47 -2.11
CA TRP A 119 4.72 9.12 -1.54
C TRP A 119 4.95 9.07 -0.03
N LEU A 120 5.91 9.84 0.47
CA LEU A 120 6.27 9.85 1.90
C LEU A 120 5.17 10.43 2.80
N ALA A 121 4.31 11.31 2.25
CA ALA A 121 3.21 11.94 2.97
C ALA A 121 1.88 11.18 2.82
N MET A 122 1.82 10.18 1.93
CA MET A 122 0.61 9.38 1.71
C MET A 122 0.34 8.45 2.89
N SER A 123 -0.94 8.28 3.25
CA SER A 123 -1.33 7.34 4.28
C SER A 123 -1.10 5.88 3.83
N PRO A 124 -1.02 4.92 4.76
CA PRO A 124 -0.98 3.50 4.41
C PRO A 124 -2.09 3.08 3.43
N MET A 125 -3.31 3.58 3.65
CA MET A 125 -4.48 3.28 2.81
C MET A 125 -4.30 3.81 1.39
N ASP A 126 -3.80 5.05 1.25
CA ASP A 126 -3.54 5.63 -0.07
C ASP A 126 -2.44 4.85 -0.81
N LYS A 127 -1.37 4.47 -0.10
CA LYS A 127 -0.30 3.64 -0.66
C LYS A 127 -0.82 2.28 -1.12
N ARG A 128 -1.69 1.64 -0.33
CA ARG A 128 -2.35 0.37 -0.70
C ARG A 128 -3.27 0.52 -1.91
N ALA A 129 -4.01 1.62 -2.02
CA ALA A 129 -4.82 1.91 -3.21
C ALA A 129 -3.95 2.03 -4.47
N VAL A 130 -2.80 2.71 -4.39
CA VAL A 130 -1.83 2.79 -5.49
C VAL A 130 -1.28 1.40 -5.83
N TRP A 131 -0.84 0.63 -4.83
CA TRP A 131 -0.35 -0.74 -5.01
C TRP A 131 -1.37 -1.64 -5.70
N ARG A 132 -2.64 -1.58 -5.28
CA ARG A 132 -3.74 -2.32 -5.89
C ARG A 132 -3.93 -1.91 -7.35
N ARG A 133 -3.96 -0.61 -7.64
CA ARG A 133 -4.11 -0.11 -9.01
C ARG A 133 -2.98 -0.60 -9.92
N ILE A 134 -1.72 -0.36 -9.55
CA ILE A 134 -0.58 -0.72 -10.41
C ILE A 134 -0.50 -2.22 -10.63
N THR A 135 -0.87 -3.02 -9.62
CA THR A 135 -0.87 -4.49 -9.71
C THR A 135 -1.98 -4.98 -10.63
N ARG A 136 -3.17 -4.37 -10.54
CA ARG A 136 -4.29 -4.66 -11.44
C ARG A 136 -3.99 -4.27 -12.88
N GLU A 137 -3.35 -3.12 -13.10
CA GLU A 137 -2.99 -2.66 -14.44
C GLU A 137 -1.87 -3.51 -15.06
N GLY A 138 -0.84 -3.86 -14.29
CA GLY A 138 0.22 -4.77 -14.73
C GLY A 138 1.08 -4.27 -15.91
N VAL A 139 0.91 -3.01 -16.33
CA VAL A 139 1.56 -2.46 -17.54
C VAL A 139 2.99 -1.96 -17.30
N ALA A 140 3.33 -1.65 -16.04
CA ALA A 140 4.64 -1.09 -15.70
C ALA A 140 5.77 -2.11 -15.90
N LEU A 141 6.99 -1.61 -16.15
CA LEU A 141 8.16 -2.45 -16.43
C LEU A 141 8.48 -3.41 -15.28
N ARG A 142 8.12 -3.07 -14.04
CA ARG A 142 8.23 -3.96 -12.87
C ARG A 142 7.43 -5.26 -12.97
N PHE A 143 6.45 -5.35 -13.87
CA PHE A 143 5.65 -6.56 -14.11
C PHE A 143 6.03 -7.25 -15.42
N THR A 144 6.80 -6.59 -16.28
CA THR A 144 7.11 -7.05 -17.64
C THR A 144 8.62 -7.21 -17.82
N ARG A 145 9.28 -6.22 -18.43
CA ARG A 145 10.69 -6.30 -18.86
C ARG A 145 11.69 -6.34 -17.71
N TYR A 146 11.37 -5.75 -16.57
CA TYR A 146 12.27 -5.60 -15.41
C TYR A 146 11.65 -6.20 -14.14
N ALA A 147 10.95 -7.33 -14.28
CA ALA A 147 10.31 -8.01 -13.16
C ALA A 147 11.31 -8.50 -12.11
N GLU A 148 12.53 -8.85 -12.52
CA GLU A 148 13.62 -9.24 -11.64
C GLU A 148 14.03 -8.14 -10.64
N ARG A 149 13.77 -6.86 -10.97
CA ARG A 149 14.04 -5.73 -10.08
C ARG A 149 12.91 -5.46 -9.09
N ALA A 150 11.73 -6.03 -9.32
CA ALA A 150 10.57 -5.88 -8.45
C ALA A 150 10.58 -6.90 -7.29
N ALA A 151 11.30 -8.00 -7.46
CA ALA A 151 11.52 -8.99 -6.42
C ALA A 151 12.42 -8.39 -5.34
N GLU A 152 11.82 -8.02 -4.22
CA GLU A 152 12.56 -7.82 -2.99
C GLU A 152 13.27 -9.13 -2.67
N ARG A 153 14.59 -9.12 -2.73
CA ARG A 153 15.39 -10.22 -2.20
C ARG A 153 14.93 -10.44 -0.76
N PRO A 154 14.45 -11.63 -0.35
CA PRO A 154 14.30 -11.90 1.06
C PRO A 154 15.65 -11.59 1.70
N ALA A 155 15.64 -10.80 2.78
CA ALA A 155 16.86 -10.46 3.49
C ALA A 155 17.61 -11.77 3.79
N ASP A 156 18.78 -11.93 3.16
CA ASP A 156 19.69 -13.04 3.46
C ASP A 156 20.07 -12.93 4.93
N CYS A 157 19.36 -13.62 5.82
CA CYS A 157 19.74 -13.81 7.22
C CYS A 157 20.91 -14.80 7.37
N ALA A 158 21.83 -14.87 6.40
CA ALA A 158 22.99 -15.74 6.47
C ALA A 158 24.19 -15.08 5.79
N GLY A 159 25.04 -14.43 6.59
CA GLY A 159 26.31 -13.92 6.09
C GLY A 159 27.10 -13.07 7.08
N GLY A 160 27.76 -13.71 8.05
CA GLY A 160 28.92 -13.08 8.71
C GLY A 160 29.22 -13.51 10.14
N ALA A 161 29.69 -14.74 10.34
CA ALA A 161 30.64 -15.02 11.40
C ALA A 161 31.80 -15.84 10.85
N PRO A 162 33.01 -15.27 10.78
CA PRO A 162 34.22 -16.06 10.95
C PRO A 162 35.05 -15.46 12.10
N GLY A 163 35.35 -16.28 13.11
CA GLY A 163 36.31 -15.89 14.14
C GLY A 163 36.27 -16.70 15.43
N ALA A 164 36.58 -18.00 15.37
CA ALA A 164 37.23 -18.73 16.46
C ALA A 164 37.73 -20.09 15.94
N GLY A 165 39.05 -20.30 15.96
CA GLY A 165 39.69 -21.57 15.60
C GLY A 165 41.01 -21.36 14.88
#